data_AF-A0A965CM90-F1
#
_entry.id   AF-A0A965CM90-F1
#
_cell.length_a   1.000
_cell.length_b   1.000
_cell.length_c   1.000
_cell.angle_alpha   90.00
_cell.angle_beta   90.00
_cell.angle_gamma   90.00
#
_symmetry.space_group_name_H-M   'P 1'
#
loop_
_entity.id
_entity.type
_entity.pdbx_description
1 polymer ?
#
loop_
_entity_poly.entity_id
_entity_poly.type
_entity_poly.pdbx_seq_one_letter_code
_entity_poly.pdbx_strand_id
1 'polypeptide(L)'
;MFSDPEHLRREKEKARQIRQSQWWKNLRARNHCHYCGKTVPARQLSMDHRIPISRGGLSERKNLVPCCKPCNNLKKNMMLDEWEAYLASLQNTGD
;
A
#
# COMPACT_ATOMS: atom_id res chain seq x y z
N MET A 1 15.02 -10.84 -13.95
CA MET A 1 15.26 -9.85 -12.87
C MET A 1 13.97 -9.07 -12.65
N PHE A 2 13.42 -9.04 -11.43
CA PHE A 2 12.12 -8.42 -11.09
C PHE A 2 12.10 -6.87 -11.17
N SER A 3 13.05 -6.32 -11.94
CA SER A 3 13.37 -4.89 -12.07
C SER A 3 13.42 -4.50 -13.55
N ASP A 4 12.65 -5.19 -14.40
CA ASP A 4 12.46 -4.78 -15.79
C ASP A 4 11.81 -3.38 -15.83
N PRO A 5 12.47 -2.37 -16.43
CA PRO A 5 11.94 -1.01 -16.54
C PRO A 5 10.55 -0.95 -17.21
N GLU A 6 10.29 -1.84 -18.18
CA GLU A 6 8.99 -1.87 -18.87
C GLU A 6 7.88 -2.41 -17.97
N HIS A 7 8.17 -3.42 -17.15
CA HIS A 7 7.27 -3.89 -16.10
C HIS A 7 6.92 -2.75 -15.13
N LEU A 8 7.93 -2.04 -14.62
CA LEU A 8 7.73 -0.91 -13.71
C LEU A 8 6.83 0.17 -14.33
N ARG A 9 7.08 0.51 -15.60
CA ARG A 9 6.30 1.51 -16.34
C ARG A 9 4.84 1.08 -16.50
N ARG A 10 4.61 -0.15 -16.96
CA ARG A 10 3.28 -0.72 -17.18
C ARG A 10 2.45 -0.77 -15.91
N GLU A 11 3.02 -1.28 -14.83
CA GLU A 11 2.29 -1.43 -13.57
C GLU A 11 2.05 -0.07 -12.89
N LYS A 12 2.98 0.90 -13.01
CA LYS A 12 2.73 2.29 -12.56
C LYS A 12 1.57 2.92 -13.32
N GLU A 13 1.47 2.70 -14.63
CA GLU A 13 0.39 3.26 -15.44
C GLU A 13 -0.97 2.66 -15.07
N LYS A 14 -1.05 1.33 -14.91
CA LYS A 14 -2.24 0.67 -14.37
C LYS A 14 -2.64 1.22 -13.00
N ALA A 15 -1.69 1.46 -12.10
CA ALA A 15 -1.99 2.05 -10.79
C ALA A 15 -2.59 3.47 -10.91
N ARG A 16 -2.14 4.28 -11.88
CA ARG A 16 -2.73 5.60 -12.15
C ARG A 16 -4.19 5.48 -12.60
N GLN A 17 -4.47 4.58 -13.54
CA GLN A 17 -5.83 4.33 -14.02
C GLN A 17 -6.75 3.83 -12.89
N ILE A 18 -6.28 2.87 -12.09
CA ILE A 18 -7.07 2.36 -10.96
C ILE A 18 -7.31 3.45 -9.92
N ARG A 19 -6.34 4.36 -9.68
CA ARG A 19 -6.50 5.47 -8.73
C ARG A 19 -7.62 6.43 -9.14
N GLN A 20 -7.92 6.54 -10.42
CA GLN A 20 -9.03 7.35 -10.93
C GLN A 20 -10.38 6.60 -10.93
N SER A 21 -10.36 5.27 -10.82
CA SER A 21 -11.55 4.44 -10.86
C SER A 21 -12.52 4.68 -9.69
N GLN A 22 -13.80 4.42 -9.92
CA GLN A 22 -14.83 4.49 -8.87
C GLN A 22 -14.56 3.48 -7.74
N TRP A 23 -14.01 2.31 -8.07
CA TRP A 23 -13.63 1.31 -7.07
C TRP A 23 -12.65 1.90 -6.04
N TRP A 24 -11.60 2.59 -6.50
CA TRP A 24 -10.64 3.19 -5.57
C TRP A 24 -11.28 4.30 -4.73
N LYS A 25 -12.11 5.15 -5.34
CA LYS A 25 -12.85 6.21 -4.63
C LYS A 25 -13.72 5.61 -3.51
N ASN A 26 -14.45 4.54 -3.79
CA ASN A 26 -15.29 3.85 -2.82
C ASN A 26 -14.46 3.18 -1.72
N LEU A 27 -13.33 2.55 -2.08
CA LEU A 27 -12.46 1.89 -1.12
C LEU A 27 -11.88 2.88 -0.10
N ARG A 28 -11.32 4.00 -0.57
CA ARG A 28 -10.76 5.03 0.34
C ARG A 28 -11.82 5.81 1.12
N ALA A 29 -13.06 5.88 0.62
CA ALA A 29 -14.16 6.57 1.31
C ALA A 29 -14.57 5.90 2.62
N ARG A 30 -14.14 4.66 2.86
CA ARG A 30 -14.26 3.97 4.15
C ARG A 30 -13.42 4.62 5.26
N ASN A 31 -12.58 5.61 4.92
CA ASN A 31 -11.78 6.39 5.85
C ASN A 31 -10.93 5.53 6.80
N HIS A 32 -10.38 4.42 6.32
CA HIS A 32 -9.66 3.46 7.17
C HIS A 32 -8.29 3.12 6.56
N CYS A 33 -7.25 3.18 7.39
CA CYS A 33 -5.92 2.72 7.00
C CYS A 33 -5.85 1.19 7.14
N HIS A 34 -5.41 0.50 6.08
CA HIS A 34 -5.27 -0.96 6.08
C HIS A 34 -4.27 -1.47 7.12
N TYR A 35 -3.19 -0.74 7.38
CA TYR A 35 -2.11 -1.22 8.24
C TYR A 35 -2.35 -0.96 9.73
N CYS A 36 -2.66 0.29 10.10
CA CYS A 36 -2.82 0.65 11.51
C CYS A 36 -4.26 0.62 12.01
N GLY A 37 -5.23 0.39 11.13
CA GLY A 37 -6.65 0.38 11.47
C GLY A 37 -7.23 1.74 11.89
N LYS A 38 -6.45 2.83 11.85
CA LYS A 38 -6.93 4.15 12.27
C LYS A 38 -7.90 4.73 11.24
N THR A 39 -8.92 5.42 11.75
CA THR A 39 -9.84 6.21 10.92
C THR A 39 -9.12 7.47 10.43
N VAL A 40 -8.96 7.61 9.12
CA VAL A 40 -8.23 8.70 8.47
C VAL A 40 -9.05 9.22 7.30
N PRO A 41 -9.22 10.54 7.14
CA PRO A 41 -9.99 11.10 6.03
C PRO A 41 -9.48 10.61 4.67
N ALA A 42 -10.39 10.30 3.74
CA ALA A 42 -10.08 9.78 2.40
C ALA A 42 -9.04 10.61 1.62
N ARG A 43 -8.97 11.92 1.85
CA ARG A 43 -7.97 12.83 1.25
C ARG A 43 -6.54 12.61 1.74
N GLN A 44 -6.38 12.01 2.92
CA GLN A 44 -5.08 11.70 3.54
C GLN A 44 -4.68 10.23 3.34
N LEU A 45 -5.56 9.41 2.74
CA LEU A 45 -5.25 8.04 2.36
C LEU A 45 -4.58 8.01 0.98
N SER A 46 -3.50 7.25 0.93
CA SER A 46 -2.72 6.95 -0.26
C SER A 46 -2.99 5.53 -0.74
N MET A 47 -2.69 5.26 -2.01
CA MET A 47 -2.73 3.92 -2.59
C MET A 47 -1.36 3.29 -2.44
N ASP A 48 -1.29 2.17 -1.73
CA ASP A 48 -0.07 1.39 -1.56
C ASP A 48 -0.23 -0.01 -2.15
N HIS A 49 0.89 -0.61 -2.53
CA HIS A 49 0.98 -1.97 -3.02
C HIS A 49 1.46 -2.89 -1.88
N ARG A 50 0.68 -3.95 -1.56
CA ARG A 50 1.07 -4.94 -0.54
C ARG A 50 2.38 -5.60 -0.92
N ILE A 51 2.51 -5.99 -2.19
CA ILE A 51 3.76 -6.41 -2.83
C ILE A 51 4.25 -5.26 -3.71
N PRO A 52 5.41 -4.64 -3.42
CA PRO A 52 5.94 -3.54 -4.22
C PRO A 52 6.16 -3.93 -5.69
N ILE A 53 5.90 -3.00 -6.62
CA ILE A 53 6.13 -3.24 -8.06
C ILE A 53 7.60 -3.59 -8.35
N SER A 54 8.54 -2.97 -7.63
CA SER A 54 9.98 -3.27 -7.72
C SER A 54 10.36 -4.69 -7.32
N ARG A 55 9.46 -5.41 -6.63
CA ARG A 55 9.60 -6.82 -6.25
C ARG A 55 8.64 -7.72 -7.06
N GLY A 56 8.14 -7.25 -8.20
CA GLY A 56 7.24 -8.00 -9.09
C GLY A 56 5.75 -7.90 -8.76
N GLY A 57 5.36 -6.99 -7.87
CA GLY A 57 3.96 -6.77 -7.52
C GLY A 57 3.13 -6.17 -8.65
N LEU A 58 1.92 -6.70 -8.85
CA LEU A 58 1.00 -6.25 -9.89
C LEU A 58 0.06 -5.16 -9.39
N SER A 59 -0.32 -4.24 -10.27
CA SER A 59 -1.32 -3.21 -9.98
C SER A 59 -2.74 -3.77 -10.18
N GLU A 60 -3.13 -4.65 -9.27
CA GLU A 60 -4.46 -5.28 -9.24
C GLU A 60 -5.18 -4.97 -7.93
N ARG A 61 -6.52 -4.95 -7.94
CA ARG A 61 -7.34 -4.61 -6.77
C ARG A 61 -6.98 -5.41 -5.51
N LYS A 62 -6.57 -6.67 -5.64
CA LYS A 62 -6.16 -7.57 -4.54
C LYS A 62 -4.82 -7.17 -3.88
N ASN A 63 -3.97 -6.44 -4.61
CA ASN A 63 -2.66 -6.00 -4.17
C ASN A 63 -2.65 -4.52 -3.73
N LEU A 64 -3.78 -3.80 -3.90
CA LEU A 64 -3.87 -2.38 -3.63
C LEU A 64 -4.67 -2.11 -2.35
N VAL A 65 -4.12 -1.29 -1.46
CA VAL A 65 -4.72 -0.98 -0.16
C VAL A 65 -4.67 0.52 0.17
N PRO A 66 -5.65 1.06 0.91
CA PRO A 66 -5.60 2.42 1.45
C PRO A 66 -4.65 2.50 2.64
N CYS A 67 -3.71 3.42 2.59
CA CYS A 67 -2.69 3.59 3.63
C CYS A 67 -2.54 5.07 4.02
N CYS A 68 -2.48 5.36 5.33
CA CYS A 68 -2.20 6.71 5.80
C CYS A 68 -0.74 7.09 5.58
N LYS A 69 -0.44 8.39 5.46
CA LYS A 69 0.93 8.88 5.23
C LYS A 69 1.97 8.33 6.22
N PRO A 70 1.71 8.27 7.54
CA PRO A 70 2.68 7.69 8.49
C PRO A 70 3.03 6.24 8.17
N CYS A 71 2.02 5.37 8.00
CA CYS A 71 2.25 3.96 7.67
C CYS A 71 2.94 3.79 6.32
N ASN A 72 2.57 4.61 5.33
CA ASN A 72 3.19 4.55 4.00
C ASN A 72 4.68 4.91 4.06
N ASN A 73 5.03 5.93 4.86
CA ASN A 73 6.40 6.37 5.07
C ASN A 73 7.24 5.39 5.90
N LEU A 74 6.62 4.71 6.86
CA LEU A 74 7.26 3.67 7.66
C LEU A 74 7.51 2.40 6.83
N LYS A 75 6.51 1.96 6.03
CA LYS A 75 6.61 0.76 5.20
C LYS A 75 7.67 0.89 4.10
N LYS A 76 7.75 2.03 3.41
CA LYS A 76 8.65 2.24 2.27
C LYS A 76 8.57 1.09 1.25
N ASN A 77 9.67 0.34 1.08
CA ASN A 77 9.81 -0.79 0.17
C ASN A 77 9.62 -2.14 0.85
N MET A 78 9.17 -2.16 2.11
CA MET A 78 8.91 -3.41 2.81
C MET A 78 7.75 -4.18 2.18
N MET A 79 7.92 -5.49 2.05
CA MET A 79 6.84 -6.44 1.80
C MET A 79 5.91 -6.50 3.04
N LEU A 80 4.75 -7.13 2.86
CA LEU A 80 3.74 -7.19 3.92
C LEU A 80 4.21 -8.00 5.14
N ASP A 81 4.94 -9.08 4.91
CA ASP A 81 5.56 -9.92 5.94
C ASP A 81 6.62 -9.14 6.75
N GLU A 82 7.48 -8.38 6.07
CA GLU A 82 8.45 -7.48 6.70
C GLU A 82 7.75 -6.41 7.55
N TRP A 83 6.60 -5.91 7.09
CA TRP A 83 5.76 -4.96 7.83
C TRP A 83 5.08 -5.60 9.05
N GLU A 84 4.54 -6.81 8.92
CA GLU A 84 3.93 -7.56 10.02
C GLU A 84 4.96 -7.89 11.10
N ALA A 85 6.17 -8.32 10.69
CA ALA A 85 7.29 -8.53 11.60
C ALA A 85 7.70 -7.23 12.32
N TYR A 86 7.72 -6.09 11.61
CA TYR A 86 7.98 -4.79 12.22
C TYR A 86 6.91 -4.44 13.28
N LEU A 87 5.62 -4.59 12.96
CA LEU A 87 4.55 -4.34 13.92
C LEU A 87 4.65 -5.25 15.15
N ALA A 88 4.97 -6.53 14.97
CA ALA A 88 5.18 -7.47 16.07
C ALA A 88 6.37 -7.06 16.95
N SER A 89 7.46 -6.56 16.35
CA SER A 89 8.62 -6.08 17.11
C SER A 89 8.31 -4.88 18.01
N LEU A 90 7.39 -3.99 17.59
CA LEU A 90 6.95 -2.85 18.39
C LEU A 90 6.01 -3.24 19.56
N GLN A 91 5.32 -4.36 19.46
CA GLN A 91 4.45 -4.86 20.54
C GLN A 91 5.26 -5.53 21.66
N ASN A 92 6.48 -5.98 21.37
CA ASN A 92 7.36 -6.66 22.31
C ASN A 92 8.30 -5.72 23.11
N THR A 93 8.27 -4.42 22.87
CA THR A 93 9.10 -3.42 23.58
C THR A 93 8.30 -2.63 24.62
N GLY A 94 7.21 -3.21 25.14
CA GLY A 94 6.30 -2.59 26.09
C GLY A 94 6.20 -3.31 27.43
N ASP A 95 7.25 -4.01 27.86
CA ASP A 95 7.46 -4.48 29.24
C ASP A 95 8.63 -3.73 29.89
#